data_AF-A0A7W1KWT4-F1
#
_entry.id   AF-A0A7W1KWT4-F1
#
_cell.length_a   1.000
_cell.length_b   1.000
_cell.length_c   1.000
_cell.angle_alpha   90.00
_cell.angle_beta   90.00
_cell.angle_gamma   90.00
#
_symmetry.space_group_name_H-M   'P 1'
#
loop_
_entity.id
_entity.type
_entity.pdbx_description
1 polymer ?
#
loop_
_entity_poly.entity_id
_entity_poly.type
_entity_poly.pdbx_seq_one_letter_code
_entity_poly.pdbx_strand_id
1 'polypeptide(L)'
;MNTNELAKRLNEEGFNSHFYCIGPGWRRLGNGFALDKVGDSFEWFYVERGQKGQAERVFASEEEACQFVYEALSKDKWAQSHLVGMFESESEAADLARALSRQGIQSETDRIPYGGPNDPRFRVFVYGRDVFRIKNSAK
;
A
#
# COMPACT_ATOMS: atom_id res chain seq x y z
N MET A 1 18.69 11.20 -0.49
CA MET A 1 17.79 10.28 0.27
C MET A 1 18.21 8.84 0.00
N ASN A 2 18.45 8.01 1.02
CA ASN A 2 18.77 6.59 0.86
C ASN A 2 17.55 5.68 1.14
N THR A 3 17.72 4.36 0.96
CA THR A 3 16.66 3.35 1.13
C THR A 3 16.07 3.33 2.55
N ASN A 4 16.88 3.53 3.59
CA ASN A 4 16.40 3.59 4.98
C ASN A 4 15.57 4.87 5.23
N GLU A 5 16.03 6.00 4.72
CA GLU A 5 15.31 7.28 4.81
C GLU A 5 13.97 7.22 4.06
N LEU A 6 13.96 6.63 2.86
CA LEU A 6 12.75 6.41 2.09
C LEU A 6 11.77 5.49 2.83
N ALA A 7 12.24 4.33 3.32
CA ALA A 7 11.39 3.38 4.04
C ALA A 7 10.74 4.02 5.27
N LYS A 8 11.53 4.79 6.03
CA LYS A 8 11.04 5.57 7.18
C LYS A 8 9.99 6.59 6.76
N ARG A 9 10.28 7.40 5.74
CA ARG A 9 9.36 8.44 5.25
C ARG A 9 8.03 7.85 4.77
N LEU A 10 8.07 6.79 3.96
CA LEU A 10 6.86 6.11 3.48
C LEU A 10 6.02 5.59 4.66
N ASN A 11 6.68 5.02 5.68
CA ASN A 11 5.97 4.58 6.88
C ASN A 11 5.34 5.76 7.64
N GLU A 12 6.07 6.85 7.88
CA GLU A 12 5.57 8.04 8.58
C GLU A 12 4.43 8.74 7.84
N GLU A 13 4.43 8.70 6.50
CA GLU A 13 3.36 9.24 5.65
C GLU A 13 2.15 8.28 5.51
N GLY A 14 2.27 7.05 6.03
CA GLY A 14 1.18 6.07 6.03
C GLY A 14 0.99 5.36 4.69
N PHE A 15 2.05 5.20 3.90
CA PHE A 15 2.02 4.30 2.75
C PHE A 15 1.82 2.85 3.20
N ASN A 16 1.12 2.06 2.38
CA ASN A 16 0.78 0.69 2.70
C ASN A 16 1.88 -0.28 2.25
N SER A 17 2.64 -0.79 3.22
CA SER A 17 3.75 -1.74 3.00
C SER A 17 3.33 -3.10 2.44
N HIS A 18 2.04 -3.37 2.23
CA HIS A 18 1.59 -4.55 1.49
C HIS A 18 1.82 -4.40 -0.03
N PHE A 19 1.91 -3.18 -0.54
CA PHE A 19 2.05 -2.90 -1.97
C PHE A 19 3.49 -2.57 -2.39
N TYR A 20 4.40 -2.40 -1.44
CA TYR A 20 5.79 -2.13 -1.76
C TYR A 20 6.80 -2.68 -0.75
N CYS A 21 8.05 -2.85 -1.19
CA CYS A 21 9.20 -3.17 -0.35
C CYS A 21 10.40 -2.29 -0.74
N ILE A 22 11.04 -1.67 0.24
CA ILE A 22 12.27 -0.88 0.04
C ILE A 22 13.43 -1.62 0.69
N GLY A 23 14.43 -1.99 -0.10
CA GLY A 23 15.57 -2.79 0.31
C GLY A 23 15.28 -4.30 0.31
N PRO A 24 16.09 -5.09 1.05
CA PRO A 24 15.99 -6.54 1.00
C PRO A 24 14.68 -7.03 1.62
N GLY A 25 14.18 -8.15 1.09
CA GLY A 25 13.01 -8.82 1.67
C GLY A 25 11.76 -8.82 0.79
N TRP A 26 11.85 -8.30 -0.44
CA TRP A 26 10.78 -8.32 -1.44
C TRP A 26 10.17 -9.72 -1.69
N ARG A 27 10.89 -10.81 -1.40
CA ARG A 27 10.36 -12.19 -1.45
C ARG A 27 9.17 -12.43 -0.52
N ARG A 28 8.97 -11.57 0.49
CA ARG A 28 7.81 -11.61 1.40
C ARG A 28 6.60 -10.87 0.84
N LEU A 29 6.76 -10.07 -0.23
CA LEU A 29 5.62 -9.47 -0.90
C LEU A 29 4.82 -10.56 -1.60
N GLY A 30 3.51 -10.57 -1.35
CA GLY A 30 2.57 -11.33 -2.17
C GLY A 30 2.53 -10.70 -3.56
N ASN A 31 2.04 -9.47 -3.65
CA ASN A 31 2.00 -8.69 -4.89
C ASN A 31 2.35 -7.23 -4.58
N GLY A 32 3.22 -6.61 -5.38
CA GLY A 32 3.61 -5.22 -5.16
C GLY A 32 4.97 -4.89 -5.77
N PHE A 33 5.37 -3.63 -5.68
CA PHE A 33 6.65 -3.20 -6.23
C PHE A 33 7.79 -3.30 -5.22
N ALA A 34 9.01 -3.50 -5.69
CA ALA A 34 10.18 -3.51 -4.83
C ALA A 34 11.33 -2.70 -5.42
N LEU A 35 12.03 -2.00 -4.54
CA LEU A 35 13.33 -1.40 -4.82
C LEU A 35 14.39 -2.23 -4.10
N ASP A 36 15.29 -2.89 -4.83
CA ASP A 36 16.37 -3.69 -4.23
C ASP A 36 17.72 -3.37 -4.90
N LYS A 37 18.81 -3.59 -4.16
CA LYS A 37 20.17 -3.43 -4.70
C LYS A 37 20.61 -4.72 -5.39
N VAL A 38 21.00 -4.64 -6.65
CA VAL A 38 21.46 -5.76 -7.48
C VAL A 38 22.82 -5.41 -8.08
N GLY A 39 23.86 -6.07 -7.58
CA GLY A 39 25.25 -5.72 -7.89
C GLY A 39 25.53 -4.26 -7.49
N ASP A 40 25.98 -3.47 -8.46
CA ASP A 40 26.28 -2.04 -8.30
C ASP A 40 25.10 -1.13 -8.69
N SER A 41 23.92 -1.70 -8.94
CA SER A 41 22.73 -0.98 -9.37
C SER A 41 21.55 -1.15 -8.39
N PHE A 42 20.55 -0.29 -8.55
CA PHE A 42 19.28 -0.37 -7.85
C PHE A 42 18.17 -0.64 -8.85
N GLU A 43 17.41 -1.71 -8.64
CA GLU A 43 16.35 -2.13 -9.55
C GLU A 43 14.98 -1.88 -8.92
N TRP A 44 14.10 -1.25 -9.67
CA TRP A 44 12.67 -1.15 -9.38
C TRP A 44 11.91 -2.16 -10.25
N PHE A 45 11.17 -3.06 -9.61
CA PHE A 45 10.49 -4.15 -10.28
C PHE A 45 9.19 -4.53 -9.56
N TYR A 46 8.28 -5.15 -10.31
CA TYR A 46 7.08 -5.74 -9.73
C TYR A 46 7.34 -7.16 -9.23
N VAL A 47 6.74 -7.51 -8.10
CA VAL A 47 6.70 -8.86 -7.53
C VAL A 47 5.29 -9.38 -7.68
N GLU A 48 5.14 -10.54 -8.31
CA GLU A 48 3.86 -11.24 -8.44
C GLU A 48 3.95 -12.60 -7.75
N ARG A 49 3.07 -12.85 -6.78
CA ARG A 49 3.03 -14.07 -5.96
C ARG A 49 4.39 -14.45 -5.37
N GLY A 50 5.14 -13.45 -4.90
CA GLY A 50 6.50 -13.62 -4.35
C GLY A 50 7.61 -13.85 -5.38
N GLN A 51 7.29 -13.83 -6.68
CA GLN A 51 8.26 -13.96 -7.77
C GLN A 51 8.66 -12.59 -8.30
N LYS A 52 9.97 -12.36 -8.45
CA LYS A 52 10.51 -11.13 -9.03
C LYS A 52 10.28 -11.12 -10.54
N GLY A 53 9.63 -10.06 -11.03
CA GLY A 53 9.54 -9.75 -12.45
C GLY A 53 10.82 -9.12 -13.00
N GLN A 54 10.77 -8.70 -14.27
CA GLN A 54 11.85 -7.93 -14.88
C GLN A 54 11.96 -6.54 -14.23
N ALA A 55 13.17 -5.97 -14.22
CA ALA A 55 13.37 -4.59 -13.79
C ALA A 55 12.63 -3.65 -14.74
N GLU A 56 11.72 -2.85 -14.20
CA GLU A 56 11.04 -1.79 -14.94
C GLU A 56 11.94 -0.58 -15.07
N ARG A 57 12.77 -0.32 -14.05
CA ARG A 57 13.82 0.70 -14.07
C ARG A 57 15.05 0.22 -13.31
N VAL A 58 16.20 0.68 -13.76
CA VAL A 58 17.51 0.43 -13.15
C VAL A 58 18.20 1.77 -12.97
N PHE A 59 18.81 1.96 -11.80
CA PHE A 59 19.49 3.20 -11.42
C PHE A 59 20.91 2.87 -10.95
N ALA A 60 21.86 3.74 -11.28
CA ALA A 60 23.22 3.65 -10.74
C ALA A 60 23.34 4.32 -9.36
N SER A 61 22.48 5.29 -9.06
CA SER A 61 22.46 6.03 -7.80
C SER A 61 21.31 5.58 -6.90
N GLU A 62 21.62 5.31 -5.63
CA GLU A 62 20.59 5.03 -4.61
C GLU A 62 19.63 6.20 -4.46
N GLU A 63 20.15 7.42 -4.51
CA GLU A 63 19.38 8.64 -4.31
C GLU A 63 18.36 8.87 -5.41
N GLU A 64 18.78 8.69 -6.68
CA GLU A 64 17.88 8.80 -7.82
C GLU A 64 16.79 7.73 -7.77
N ALA A 65 17.16 6.50 -7.41
CA ALA A 65 16.21 5.40 -7.28
C ALA A 65 15.17 5.70 -6.18
N CYS A 66 15.62 6.18 -5.02
CA CYS A 66 14.73 6.50 -3.91
C CYS A 66 13.80 7.67 -4.23
N GLN A 67 14.30 8.72 -4.89
CA GLN A 67 13.50 9.85 -5.32
C GLN A 67 12.43 9.43 -6.34
N PHE A 68 12.81 8.63 -7.34
CA PHE A 68 11.87 8.08 -8.31
C PHE A 68 10.76 7.27 -7.63
N VAL A 69 11.11 6.36 -6.71
CA VAL A 69 10.13 5.51 -6.03
C VAL A 69 9.17 6.33 -5.17
N TYR A 70 9.68 7.32 -4.44
CA TYR A 70 8.82 8.22 -3.66
C TYR A 70 7.79 8.94 -4.55
N GLU A 71 8.22 9.47 -5.69
CA GLU A 71 7.33 10.13 -6.64
C GLU A 71 6.33 9.17 -7.30
N ALA A 72 6.76 7.96 -7.65
CA ALA A 72 5.92 6.94 -8.26
C ALA A 72 4.79 6.53 -7.29
N LEU A 73 5.14 6.22 -6.04
CA LEU A 73 4.15 5.86 -5.02
C LEU A 73 3.24 7.04 -4.67
N SER A 74 3.78 8.27 -4.60
CA SER A 74 2.97 9.47 -4.27
C SER A 74 1.92 9.80 -5.33
N LYS A 75 2.11 9.36 -6.58
CA LYS A 75 1.14 9.53 -7.67
C LYS A 75 0.07 8.45 -7.69
N ASP A 76 0.31 7.31 -7.04
CA ASP A 76 -0.64 6.22 -6.95
C ASP A 76 -1.54 6.39 -5.71
N LYS A 77 -2.82 6.72 -5.94
CA LYS A 77 -3.80 6.87 -4.86
C LYS A 77 -3.93 5.61 -3.99
N TRP A 78 -3.67 4.42 -4.55
CA TRP A 78 -3.82 3.16 -3.85
C TRP A 78 -2.59 2.80 -3.01
N ALA A 79 -1.42 3.40 -3.27
CA ALA A 79 -0.20 3.16 -2.50
C ALA A 79 -0.35 3.57 -1.02
N GLN A 80 -1.27 4.49 -0.72
CA GLN A 80 -1.62 4.89 0.65
C GLN A 80 -2.92 4.28 1.16
N SER A 81 -3.59 3.43 0.40
CA SER A 81 -4.86 2.81 0.80
C SER A 81 -4.66 1.68 1.79
N HIS A 82 -5.48 1.62 2.83
CA HIS A 82 -5.50 0.54 3.82
C HIS A 82 -6.91 -0.02 3.94
N LEU A 83 -7.06 -1.31 3.66
CA LEU A 83 -8.32 -2.03 3.88
C LEU A 83 -8.57 -2.14 5.40
N VAL A 84 -9.66 -1.57 5.87
CA VAL A 84 -10.03 -1.56 7.30
C VAL A 84 -11.29 -2.36 7.60
N GLY A 85 -12.03 -2.77 6.56
CA GLY A 85 -13.18 -3.64 6.69
C GLY A 85 -13.56 -4.28 5.36
N MET A 86 -14.07 -5.50 5.42
CA MET A 86 -14.59 -6.25 4.29
C MET A 86 -15.85 -6.99 4.75
N PHE A 87 -16.98 -6.66 4.13
CA PHE A 87 -18.31 -7.03 4.62
C PHE A 87 -19.11 -7.76 3.54
N GLU A 88 -20.07 -8.58 3.97
CA GLU A 88 -21.07 -9.20 3.10
C GLU A 88 -22.25 -8.25 2.84
N SER A 89 -22.53 -7.35 3.78
CA SER A 89 -23.59 -6.36 3.68
C SER A 89 -23.06 -4.97 3.33
N GLU A 90 -23.75 -4.29 2.41
CA GLU A 90 -23.55 -2.87 2.15
C GLU A 90 -23.84 -2.01 3.38
N SER A 91 -24.82 -2.42 4.20
CA SER A 91 -25.20 -1.68 5.40
C SER A 91 -24.09 -1.63 6.44
N GLU A 92 -23.39 -2.76 6.64
CA GLU A 92 -22.27 -2.87 7.59
C GLU A 92 -21.08 -2.02 7.13
N ALA A 93 -20.77 -2.05 5.83
CA ALA A 93 -19.75 -1.18 5.25
C ALA A 93 -20.12 0.31 5.43
N ALA A 94 -21.39 0.66 5.22
CA ALA A 94 -21.88 2.02 5.41
C ALA A 94 -21.88 2.45 6.89
N ASP A 95 -22.13 1.54 7.83
CA ASP A 95 -22.01 1.80 9.27
C ASP A 95 -20.57 2.12 9.66
N LEU A 96 -19.59 1.33 9.18
CA LEU A 96 -18.18 1.62 9.40
C LEU A 96 -17.78 2.98 8.79
N ALA A 97 -18.17 3.25 7.54
CA ALA A 97 -17.88 4.52 6.88
C ALA A 97 -18.48 5.72 7.66
N ARG A 98 -19.70 5.59 8.17
CA ARG A 98 -20.31 6.62 9.06
C ARG A 98 -19.54 6.79 10.37
N ALA A 99 -19.10 5.69 10.99
CA ALA A 99 -18.32 5.75 12.21
C ALA A 99 -16.97 6.47 12.00
N LEU A 100 -16.26 6.15 10.91
CA LEU A 100 -15.02 6.82 10.49
C LEU A 100 -15.26 8.31 10.22
N SER A 101 -16.33 8.64 9.49
CA SER A 101 -16.70 10.02 9.19
C SER A 101 -16.98 10.85 10.45
N ARG A 102 -17.66 10.28 11.46
CA ARG A 102 -17.88 10.94 12.78
C ARG A 102 -16.59 11.24 13.52
N GLN A 103 -15.52 10.50 13.24
CA GLN A 103 -14.18 10.76 13.77
C GLN A 103 -13.37 11.70 12.87
N GLY A 104 -13.94 12.20 11.76
CA GLY A 104 -13.23 13.02 10.79
C GLY A 104 -12.16 12.23 10.03
N ILE A 105 -12.38 10.93 9.79
CA ILE A 105 -11.54 10.09 8.94
C ILE A 105 -12.27 9.92 7.61
N GLN A 106 -11.57 10.20 6.51
CA GLN A 106 -12.10 9.95 5.17
C GLN A 106 -11.94 8.47 4.80
N SER A 107 -12.97 7.91 4.14
CA SER A 107 -12.96 6.53 3.68
C SER A 107 -13.57 6.40 2.28
N GLU A 108 -13.04 5.48 1.48
CA GLU A 108 -13.61 5.06 0.18
C GLU A 108 -14.23 3.66 0.35
N THR A 109 -15.39 3.42 -0.23
CA THR A 109 -16.03 2.09 -0.23
C THR A 109 -16.20 1.60 -1.65
N ASP A 110 -15.88 0.34 -1.91
CA ASP A 110 -16.16 -0.31 -3.17
C ASP A 110 -16.87 -1.67 -3.00
N ARG A 111 -17.36 -2.22 -4.11
CA ARG A 111 -18.01 -3.52 -4.20
C ARG A 111 -17.26 -4.39 -5.20
N ILE A 112 -16.88 -5.60 -4.79
CA ILE A 112 -16.20 -6.58 -5.64
C ILE A 112 -16.97 -7.91 -5.71
N PRO A 113 -16.91 -8.65 -6.82
CA PRO A 113 -17.45 -10.01 -6.92
C PRO A 113 -16.44 -11.04 -6.36
N TYR A 114 -16.41 -11.24 -5.04
CA TYR A 114 -15.34 -12.02 -4.38
C TYR A 114 -15.39 -13.52 -4.73
N GLY A 115 -16.51 -14.18 -4.47
CA GLY A 115 -16.79 -15.55 -4.90
C GLY A 115 -17.53 -15.64 -6.25
N GLY A 116 -17.62 -14.53 -6.98
CA GLY A 116 -18.38 -14.39 -8.22
C GLY A 116 -19.56 -13.40 -8.10
N PRO A 117 -20.43 -13.29 -9.13
CA PRO A 117 -21.48 -12.26 -9.19
C PRO A 117 -22.47 -12.28 -8.03
N ASN A 118 -22.64 -13.44 -7.37
CA ASN A 118 -23.60 -13.67 -6.28
C ASN A 118 -22.97 -13.61 -4.88
N ASP A 119 -21.67 -13.36 -4.77
CA ASP A 119 -20.97 -13.16 -3.49
C ASP A 119 -20.25 -11.80 -3.54
N PRO A 120 -21.00 -10.69 -3.49
CA PRO A 120 -20.41 -9.37 -3.43
C PRO A 120 -19.77 -9.15 -2.07
N ARG A 121 -18.61 -8.49 -2.07
CA ARG A 121 -17.99 -8.00 -0.84
C ARG A 121 -17.83 -6.50 -0.92
N PHE A 122 -18.15 -5.84 0.18
CA PHE A 122 -18.07 -4.40 0.33
C PHE A 122 -16.82 -4.08 1.14
N ARG A 123 -15.88 -3.36 0.54
CA ARG A 123 -14.59 -3.06 1.16
C ARG A 123 -14.55 -1.60 1.56
N VAL A 124 -14.07 -1.32 2.76
CA VAL A 124 -13.88 0.05 3.26
C VAL A 124 -12.38 0.30 3.40
N PHE A 125 -11.92 1.36 2.76
CA PHE A 125 -10.53 1.80 2.76
C PHE A 125 -10.38 3.14 3.46
N VAL A 126 -9.25 3.34 4.12
CA VAL A 126 -8.78 4.67 4.55
C VAL A 126 -7.40 4.94 3.97
N TYR A 127 -6.93 6.18 4.07
CA TYR A 127 -5.72 6.61 3.37
C TYR A 127 -4.67 7.22 4.30
N GLY A 128 -3.41 6.96 3.97
CA GLY A 128 -2.27 7.61 4.59
C GLY A 128 -2.27 7.46 6.10
N ARG A 129 -1.99 8.57 6.80
CA ARG A 129 -1.84 8.59 8.26
C ARG A 129 -3.12 8.27 9.05
N ASP A 130 -4.30 8.33 8.43
CA ASP A 130 -5.55 8.00 9.13
C ASP A 130 -5.59 6.54 9.60
N VAL A 131 -4.84 5.63 8.94
CA VAL A 131 -4.70 4.23 9.39
C VAL A 131 -4.17 4.12 10.82
N PHE A 132 -3.32 5.06 11.26
CA PHE A 132 -2.74 5.04 12.61
C PHE A 132 -3.77 5.37 13.68
N ARG A 133 -4.80 6.15 13.34
CA ARG A 133 -5.89 6.50 14.26
C ARG A 133 -6.79 5.31 14.54
N ILE A 134 -6.97 4.45 13.54
CA ILE A 134 -7.78 3.23 13.64
C ILE A 134 -7.06 2.16 14.46
N LYS A 135 -5.78 1.89 14.16
CA LYS A 135 -4.97 0.89 14.88
C LYS A 135 -4.85 1.19 16.38
N ASN A 136 -4.83 2.46 16.75
CA ASN A 136 -4.74 2.88 18.15
C ASN A 136 -6.08 2.84 18.90
N SER A 137 -7.20 2.70 18.20
CA SER A 137 -8.55 2.65 18.79
C SER A 137 -9.01 1.24 19.19
N ALA A 138 -8.20 0.21 18.89
CA ALA A 138 -8.49 -1.20 19.18
C ALA A 138 -7.87 -1.70 20.50
N LYS A 139 -7.72 -0.83 21.51
CA LYS A 139 -7.25 -1.18 22.86
C LYS A 139 -8.38 -1.14 23.87
#